data_AF-A0A971DUY2-F1
#
_entry.id   AF-A0A971DUY2-F1
#
_cell.length_a   1.000
_cell.length_b   1.000
_cell.length_c   1.000
_cell.angle_alpha   90.00
_cell.angle_beta   90.00
_cell.angle_gamma   90.00
#
_symmetry.space_group_name_H-M   'P 1'
#
loop_
_entity.id
_entity.type
_entity.pdbx_description
1 polymer ?
#
loop_
_entity_poly.entity_id
_entity_poly.type
_entity_poly.pdbx_seq_one_letter_code
_entity_poly.pdbx_strand_id
1 'polypeptide(L)' 'MIYPTLKTLMEKVDSKYSLVVAVAKRARQLVSGASPLIDEENANDRPVTTAVREIESGAVTYKHMKK' A
#
# COMPACT_ATOMS: atom_id res chain seq x y z
N MET A 1 1.81 12.81 -14.93
CA MET A 1 2.77 12.12 -14.04
C MET A 1 1.97 11.19 -13.13
N ILE A 2 2.32 9.90 -13.07
CA ILE A 2 1.65 8.94 -12.18
C ILE A 2 2.31 9.07 -10.81
N TYR A 3 1.54 9.53 -9.82
CA TYR A 3 1.95 9.60 -8.43
C TYR A 3 1.20 8.52 -7.65
N PRO A 4 1.86 7.79 -6.73
CA PRO A 4 3.28 7.87 -6.37
C PRO A 4 4.24 7.13 -7.33
N THR A 5 5.54 7.45 -7.23
CA THR A 5 6.58 6.88 -8.09
C THR A 5 7.16 5.59 -7.49
N LEU A 6 7.48 4.60 -8.34
CA LEU A 6 8.05 3.33 -7.86
C LEU A 6 9.30 3.51 -7.00
N LYS A 7 10.10 4.55 -7.28
CA LYS A 7 11.32 4.86 -6.51
C LYS A 7 11.02 5.16 -5.04
N THR A 8 10.00 5.98 -4.75
CA THR A 8 9.64 6.33 -3.37
C THR A 8 9.11 5.12 -2.60
N LEU A 9 8.37 4.23 -3.28
CA LEU A 9 7.89 2.98 -2.71
C LEU A 9 9.02 1.97 -2.41
N MET A 10 10.05 1.92 -3.26
CA MET A 10 11.21 1.05 -3.06
C MET A 10 12.13 1.50 -1.91
N GLU A 11 12.06 2.76 -1.47
CA GLU A 11 12.74 3.19 -0.24
C GLU A 11 12.09 2.62 1.02
N LYS A 12 10.82 2.20 0.93
CA LYS A 12 10.06 1.61 2.04
C LYS A 12 10.05 0.09 2.02
N VAL A 13 10.40 -0.54 0.89
CA VAL A 13 10.27 -2.00 0.68
C VAL A 13 11.48 -2.58 -0.04
N ASP A 14 12.03 -3.67 0.50
CA ASP A 14 13.29 -4.29 0.06
C ASP A 14 13.20 -4.90 -1.35
N SER A 15 11.99 -5.23 -1.82
CA SER A 15 11.79 -5.90 -3.11
C SER A 15 10.48 -5.49 -3.78
N LYS A 16 10.53 -5.37 -5.11
CA LYS A 16 9.35 -5.10 -5.94
C LYS A 16 8.27 -6.16 -5.76
N TYR A 17 8.66 -7.43 -5.61
CA TYR A 17 7.71 -8.53 -5.41
C TYR A 17 7.01 -8.41 -4.06
N SER A 18 7.77 -8.09 -3.00
CA SER A 18 7.20 -7.83 -1.67
C SER A 18 6.25 -6.64 -1.68
N LEU A 19 6.58 -5.58 -2.43
CA LEU A 19 5.72 -4.42 -2.60
C LEU A 19 4.39 -4.81 -3.26
N VAL A 20 4.44 -5.52 -4.39
CA VAL A 20 3.22 -5.97 -5.09
C VAL A 20 2.34 -6.83 -4.19
N VAL A 21 2.94 -7.77 -3.45
CA VAL A 21 2.20 -8.64 -2.53
C VAL A 21 1.61 -7.86 -1.36
N ALA A 22 2.35 -6.90 -0.79
CA ALA A 22 1.87 -6.05 0.30
C ALA A 22 0.70 -5.17 -0.14
N VAL A 23 0.83 -4.50 -1.29
CA VAL A 23 -0.24 -3.69 -1.90
C VAL A 23 -1.47 -4.56 -2.16
N ALA A 24 -1.30 -5.73 -2.80
CA ALA A 24 -2.43 -6.61 -3.12
C ALA A 24 -3.15 -7.10 -1.86
N LYS A 25 -2.41 -7.45 -0.79
CA LYS A 25 -3.00 -7.85 0.50
C LYS A 25 -3.76 -6.69 1.13
N ARG A 26 -3.19 -5.50 1.17
CA ARG A 26 -3.83 -4.32 1.77
C ARG A 26 -5.06 -3.87 0.97
N ALA A 27 -4.98 -3.87 -0.35
CA ALA A 27 -6.12 -3.55 -1.21
C ALA A 27 -7.30 -4.50 -0.95
N ARG A 28 -7.04 -5.81 -0.76
CA ARG A 28 -8.10 -6.78 -0.38
C ARG A 28 -8.73 -6.46 0.98
N GLN A 29 -7.95 -5.98 1.95
CA GLN A 29 -8.50 -5.58 3.25
C GLN A 29 -9.45 -4.39 3.10
N LEU A 30 -9.07 -3.39 2.30
CA LEU A 30 -9.93 -2.23 2.01
C LEU A 30 -11.23 -2.66 1.32
N VAL A 31 -11.14 -3.59 0.35
CA VAL A 31 -12.32 -4.18 -0.31
C VAL A 31 -13.20 -4.95 0.67
N SER A 32 -12.63 -5.61 1.69
CA SER A 32 -13.39 -6.29 2.73
C SER A 32 -14.04 -5.35 3.77
N GLY A 33 -13.91 -4.03 3.58
CA GLY A 33 -14.49 -3.02 4.48
C GLY A 33 -13.55 -2.57 5.61
N ALA A 34 -12.25 -2.86 5.52
CA ALA A 34 -11.29 -2.29 6.45
C ALA A 34 -11.18 -0.77 6.24
N SER A 35 -11.06 -0.02 7.34
CA SER A 35 -10.88 1.42 7.25
C SER A 35 -9.52 1.78 6.62
N PRO A 36 -9.50 2.73 5.68
CA PRO A 36 -8.27 3.33 5.20
C PRO A 36 -7.56 4.08 6.34
N LEU A 37 -6.23 4.04 6.35
CA LEU A 37 -5.37 4.70 7.34
C LEU A 37 -4.96 6.11 6.90
N ILE A 38 -5.28 6.48 5.66
CA ILE A 38 -5.08 7.80 5.10
C ILE A 38 -6.44 8.36 4.70
N ASP A 39 -6.71 9.61 5.08
CA ASP A 39 -7.90 10.32 4.66
C ASP A 39 -7.70 10.82 3.22
N GLU A 40 -8.12 10.00 2.27
CA GLU A 40 -8.24 10.40 0.87
C GLU A 40 -9.70 10.49 0.46
N GLU A 41 -10.05 11.59 -0.20
CA GLU A 41 -11.30 11.66 -0.96
C GLU A 41 -11.34 10.48 -1.93
N ASN A 42 -12.32 9.60 -1.73
CA ASN A 42 -12.57 8.37 -2.50
C ASN A 42 -11.59 7.20 -2.22
N ALA A 43 -11.03 7.11 -1.02
CA ALA A 43 -10.21 5.96 -0.59
C ALA A 43 -10.90 4.59 -0.79
N ASN A 44 -12.22 4.55 -0.65
CA ASN A 44 -13.01 3.33 -0.83
C ASN A 44 -13.23 2.95 -2.30
N ASP A 45 -13.18 3.92 -3.24
CA ASP A 45 -13.40 3.65 -4.67
C ASP A 45 -12.14 3.13 -5.37
N ARG A 46 -10.96 3.34 -4.76
CA ARG A 46 -9.67 3.00 -5.34
C ARG A 46 -8.77 2.27 -4.34
N PRO A 47 -9.13 1.05 -3.93
CA PRO A 47 -8.43 0.32 -2.87
C PRO A 47 -6.95 0.06 -3.18
N VAL A 48 -6.59 -0.11 -4.46
CA VAL A 48 -5.19 -0.29 -4.86
C VAL A 48 -4.41 1.01 -4.73
N THR A 49 -4.97 2.13 -5.17
CA THR A 49 -4.33 3.45 -5.07
C THR A 49 -4.13 3.85 -3.61
N THR A 50 -5.13 3.63 -2.78
CA THR A 50 -5.06 3.89 -1.34
C THR A 50 -4.00 3.02 -0.68
N ALA A 51 -3.97 1.71 -0.96
CA ALA A 51 -2.95 0.81 -0.41
C ALA A 51 -1.52 1.23 -0.78
N VAL A 52 -1.29 1.71 -2.00
CA VAL A 52 0.03 2.21 -2.42
C VAL A 52 0.41 3.47 -1.64
N ARG A 53 -0.52 4.40 -1.45
CA ARG A 53 -0.27 5.66 -0.73
C ARG A 53 -0.12 5.44 0.78
N GLU A 54 -0.79 4.45 1.36
CA GLU A 54 -0.59 4.02 2.75
C GLU A 54 0.82 3.43 2.98
N ILE A 55 1.36 2.74 1.98
CA ILE A 55 2.75 2.22 2.05
C ILE A 55 3.74 3.37 1.87
N GLU A 56 3.47 4.32 0.98
CA GLU A 56 4.31 5.51 0.80
C GLU A 56 4.35 6.37 2.09
N SER A 57 3.21 6.60 2.72
CA SER A 57 3.11 7.33 4.00
C SER A 57 3.73 6.59 5.18
N GLY A 58 4.04 5.29 5.01
CA GLY A 58 4.57 4.43 6.07
C GLY A 58 3.50 3.96 7.07
N ALA A 59 2.22 4.26 6.83
CA ALA A 59 1.10 3.78 7.65
C ALA A 59 0.94 2.25 7.56
N VAL A 60 1.33 1.64 6.44
CA VAL A 60 1.34 0.19 6.24
C VAL A 60 2.77 -0.29 6.04
N THR A 61 3.26 -1.11 6.98
CA THR A 61 4.58 -1.73 6.90
C THR A 61 4.45 -3.22 6.58
N TYR A 62 5.36 -3.75 5.76
CA TYR A 62 5.47 -5.18 5.53
C TYR A 62 6.50 -5.77 6.50
N LYS A 63 6.18 -6.89 7.13
CA LYS A 63 7.11 -7.61 8.01
C LYS A 63 7.50 -8.92 7.34
N HIS A 64 8.75 -9.03 6.91
CA HIS A 64 9.29 -10.31 6.46
C HIS A 64 9.57 -11.15 7.71
N MET A 65 8.68 -12.08 8.04
CA MET A 65 8.96 -13.06 9.09
C MET A 65 10.00 -14.03 8.53
N LYS A 66 11.28 -13.81 8.85
CA LYS A 66 12.32 -14.83 8.65
C LYS A 66 12.03 -15.95 9.63
N LYS A 67 11.83 -17.16 9.09
CA LYS A 67 11.66 -18.38 9.86
C LYS A 67 13.01 -18.89 10.33
#